data_AF-A0A917P602-F1
#
_entry.id   AF-A0A917P602-F1
#
_cell.length_a   1.000
_cell.length_b   1.000
_cell.length_c   1.000
_cell.angle_alpha   90.00
_cell.angle_beta   90.00
_cell.angle_gamma   90.00
#
_symmetry.space_group_name_H-M   'P 1'
#
loop_
_entity.id
_entity.type
_entity.pdbx_description
1 polymer ?
#
loop_
_entity_poly.entity_id
_entity_poly.type
_entity_poly.pdbx_seq_one_letter_code
_entity_poly.pdbx_strand_id
1 'polypeptide(L)'
;MTPRFAGGTSWDKTRRLPEPSAHDDDLRTAAYQLMDAAGLQRGRLTGLVLRGEDLVDAGRVARQISLDGAREARLVAEAAMDRVRARYGPTAIGPTAVFPRAS
;
A
#
# COMPACT_ATOMS: atom_id res chain seq x y z
N MET A 1 -4.79 -8.50 6.78
CA MET A 1 -5.63 -7.31 7.04
C MET A 1 -6.42 -7.55 8.30
N THR A 2 -6.33 -6.62 9.25
CA THR A 2 -6.96 -6.73 10.56
C THR A 2 -7.79 -5.47 10.82
N PRO A 3 -9.10 -5.46 10.52
CA PRO A 3 -9.99 -4.38 10.93
C PRO A 3 -10.17 -4.34 12.44
N ARG A 4 -10.28 -3.13 13.00
CA ARG A 4 -10.71 -2.89 14.37
C ARG A 4 -12.08 -2.22 14.37
N PHE A 5 -13.03 -2.78 15.11
CA PHE A 5 -14.36 -2.21 15.25
C PHE A 5 -14.52 -1.48 16.58
N ALA A 6 -15.45 -0.52 16.64
CA ALA A 6 -15.75 0.24 17.86
C ALA A 6 -16.21 -0.66 19.03
N GLY A 7 -16.83 -1.81 18.74
CA GLY A 7 -17.20 -2.83 19.72
C GLY A 7 -16.04 -3.72 20.20
N GLY A 8 -14.79 -3.40 19.83
CA GLY A 8 -13.59 -4.13 20.26
C GLY A 8 -13.30 -5.41 19.47
N THR A 9 -14.21 -5.86 18.60
CA THR A 9 -13.99 -7.02 17.76
C THR A 9 -12.93 -6.73 16.68
N SER A 10 -12.19 -7.77 16.31
CA SER A 10 -11.23 -7.78 15.21
C SER A 10 -11.08 -9.20 14.69
N TRP A 11 -10.60 -9.33 13.46
CA TRP A 11 -10.38 -10.61 12.81
C TRP A 11 -9.41 -10.41 11.64
N ASP A 12 -8.82 -11.48 11.13
CA ASP A 12 -7.81 -11.41 10.07
C ASP A 12 -8.34 -11.89 8.71
N LYS A 13 -7.95 -11.18 7.66
CA LYS A 13 -8.14 -11.59 6.26
C LYS A 13 -6.86 -11.44 5.47
N THR A 14 -6.52 -12.46 4.69
CA THR A 14 -5.32 -12.48 3.85
C THR A 14 -5.69 -12.78 2.40
N ARG A 15 -4.91 -12.23 1.47
CA ARG A 15 -4.99 -12.47 0.03
C ARG A 15 -3.57 -12.51 -0.50
N ARG A 16 -3.28 -13.49 -1.36
CA ARG A 16 -2.02 -13.57 -2.09
C ARG A 16 -2.11 -12.73 -3.37
N LEU A 17 -1.08 -11.93 -3.62
CA LEU A 17 -0.92 -11.26 -4.91
C LEU A 17 -0.59 -12.28 -6.00
N PRO A 18 -1.03 -12.07 -7.25
CA PRO A 18 -0.69 -12.97 -8.36
C PRO A 18 0.83 -12.99 -8.64
N GLU A 19 1.51 -11.87 -8.39
CA GLU A 19 2.95 -11.69 -8.55
C GLU A 19 3.50 -10.89 -7.36
N PRO A 20 4.79 -11.06 -7.00
CA PRO A 20 5.43 -10.19 -6.02
C PRO A 20 5.40 -8.73 -6.47
N SER A 21 4.92 -7.82 -5.63
CA SER A 21 4.85 -6.40 -5.97
C SER A 21 5.15 -5.53 -4.76
N ALA A 22 5.89 -4.45 -5.02
CA ALA A 22 6.11 -3.34 -4.11
C ALA A 22 5.43 -2.04 -4.63
N HIS A 23 4.61 -2.13 -5.68
CA HIS A 23 3.95 -0.98 -6.28
C HIS A 23 2.74 -0.55 -5.44
N ASP A 24 2.67 0.73 -5.09
CA ASP A 24 1.62 1.26 -4.21
C ASP A 24 0.21 0.99 -4.74
N ASP A 25 -0.02 1.09 -6.06
CA ASP A 25 -1.33 0.85 -6.65
C ASP A 25 -1.73 -0.63 -6.65
N ASP A 26 -0.79 -1.56 -6.80
CA ASP A 26 -1.06 -3.00 -6.69
C ASP A 26 -1.48 -3.35 -5.24
N LEU A 27 -0.74 -2.82 -4.26
CA LEU A 27 -1.02 -3.00 -2.84
C LEU A 27 -2.35 -2.35 -2.43
N ARG A 28 -2.65 -1.15 -2.93
CA ARG A 28 -3.92 -0.46 -2.69
C ARG A 28 -5.09 -1.22 -3.28
N THR A 29 -4.95 -1.73 -4.50
CA THR A 29 -5.96 -2.57 -5.16
C THR A 29 -6.23 -3.82 -4.33
N ALA A 30 -5.19 -4.51 -3.88
CA ALA A 30 -5.32 -5.70 -3.03
C ALA A 30 -6.00 -5.39 -1.68
N ALA A 31 -5.69 -4.23 -1.08
CA ALA A 31 -6.35 -3.77 0.13
C ALA A 31 -7.85 -3.55 -0.08
N TYR A 32 -8.26 -2.89 -1.16
CA TYR A 32 -9.69 -2.73 -1.49
C TYR A 32 -10.38 -4.07 -1.72
N GLN A 33 -9.76 -4.99 -2.46
CA GLN A 33 -10.32 -6.33 -2.66
C GLN A 33 -10.44 -7.13 -1.35
N LEU A 34 -9.56 -6.90 -0.39
CA LEU A 34 -9.67 -7.48 0.95
C LEU A 34 -10.84 -6.87 1.74
N MET A 35 -11.03 -5.54 1.65
CA MET A 35 -12.14 -4.83 2.27
C MET A 35 -13.50 -5.25 1.67
N ASP A 36 -13.57 -5.43 0.35
CA ASP A 36 -14.78 -5.90 -0.32
C ASP A 36 -15.10 -7.33 0.08
N ALA A 37 -14.11 -8.23 -0.01
CA ALA A 37 -14.29 -9.62 0.38
C ALA A 37 -14.57 -9.77 1.88
N ALA A 38 -14.12 -8.84 2.70
CA ALA A 38 -14.39 -8.80 4.12
C ALA A 38 -15.87 -8.63 4.45
N GLY A 39 -16.67 -8.11 3.51
CA GLY A 39 -18.08 -7.88 3.73
C GLY A 39 -18.29 -7.06 5.00
N LEU A 40 -17.52 -5.97 5.14
CA LEU A 40 -17.55 -5.10 6.31
C LEU A 40 -18.98 -4.58 6.51
N GLN A 41 -19.72 -5.27 7.38
CA GLN A 41 -21.12 -4.96 7.67
C GLN A 41 -21.19 -3.64 8.47
N ARG A 42 -22.39 -3.19 8.86
CA ARG A 42 -22.65 -1.90 9.56
C ARG A 42 -21.88 -1.65 10.88
N GLY A 43 -20.87 -2.44 11.22
CA GLY A 43 -19.93 -2.15 12.30
C GLY A 43 -19.05 -0.94 11.97
N ARG A 44 -19.02 0.03 12.89
CA ARG A 44 -18.14 1.19 12.79
C ARG A 44 -16.68 0.76 12.93
N LEU A 45 -15.91 0.91 11.86
CA LEU A 45 -14.46 0.75 11.88
C LEU A 45 -13.79 1.90 12.63
N THR A 46 -12.80 1.56 13.44
CA THR A 46 -11.93 2.50 14.17
C THR A 46 -10.47 2.40 13.76
N GLY A 47 -10.10 1.35 13.05
CA GLY A 47 -8.75 1.18 12.51
C GLY A 47 -8.66 0.02 11.53
N LEU A 48 -7.59 0.04 10.74
CA LEU A 48 -7.25 -1.00 9.79
C LEU A 48 -5.74 -1.22 9.80
N VAL A 49 -5.31 -2.46 9.94
CA VAL A 49 -3.90 -2.84 9.81
C VAL A 49 -3.73 -3.70 8.56
N LEU A 50 -2.74 -3.35 7.73
CA LEU A 50 -2.28 -4.15 6.61
C LEU A 50 -0.87 -4.67 6.92
N ARG A 51 -0.62 -5.93 6.56
CA ARG A 51 0.67 -6.59 6.75
C ARG A 51 1.05 -7.29 5.44
N GLY A 52 2.28 -7.07 4.99
CA GLY A 52 2.91 -7.87 3.95
C GLY A 52 3.58 -9.10 4.55
N GLU A 53 3.39 -10.23 3.90
CA GLU A 53 4.02 -11.52 4.23
C GLU A 53 4.75 -12.03 2.98
N ASP A 54 5.57 -13.07 3.13
CA ASP A 54 6.37 -13.65 2.03
C ASP A 54 7.25 -12.61 1.29
N LEU A 55 7.84 -11.66 2.04
CA LEU A 55 8.72 -10.65 1.46
C LEU A 55 9.95 -11.32 0.84
N VAL A 56 10.28 -10.88 -0.37
CA VAL A 56 11.42 -11.37 -1.14
C VAL A 56 12.29 -10.19 -1.55
N ASP A 57 13.61 -10.44 -1.62
CA ASP A 57 14.55 -9.46 -2.15
C ASP A 57 14.19 -9.08 -3.60
N ALA A 58 14.19 -7.78 -3.89
CA ALA A 58 13.79 -7.26 -5.19
C ALA A 58 14.69 -7.77 -6.33
N GLY A 59 15.97 -8.04 -6.06
CA GLY A 59 16.91 -8.59 -7.04
C GLY A 59 16.64 -10.06 -7.41
N ARG A 60 15.76 -10.75 -6.66
CA ARG A 60 15.34 -12.14 -6.95
C ARG A 60 14.06 -12.22 -7.76
N VAL A 61 13.39 -11.10 -8.01
CA VAL A 61 12.14 -11.04 -8.78
C VAL A 61 12.44 -10.42 -10.14
N ALA A 62 12.29 -11.22 -11.21
CA ALA A 62 12.34 -10.67 -12.56
C ALA A 62 11.10 -9.80 -12.77
N ARG A 63 11.30 -8.54 -13.15
CA ARG A 63 10.22 -7.59 -13.44
C ARG A 63 10.11 -7.37 -14.94
N GLN A 64 8.94 -7.67 -15.49
CA GLN A 64 8.59 -7.27 -16.84
C GLN A 64 8.11 -5.81 -16.85
N ILE A 65 8.52 -5.04 -17.86
CA ILE A 65 8.05 -3.67 -18.08
C ILE A 65 6.61 -3.73 -18.62
N SER A 66 5.74 -2.86 -18.12
CA SER A 66 4.41 -2.64 -18.69
C SER A 66 4.48 -1.73 -19.92
N LEU A 67 3.64 -2.01 -20.92
CA LEU A 67 3.42 -1.09 -22.04
C LEU A 67 2.51 0.10 -21.66
N ASP A 68 1.91 0.07 -20.47
CA ASP A 68 1.21 1.22 -19.89
C ASP A 68 2.21 2.24 -19.35
N GLY A 69 2.45 3.30 -20.12
CA GLY A 69 3.37 4.37 -19.76
C GLY A 69 2.98 5.12 -18.48
N ALA A 70 1.70 5.17 -18.11
CA ALA A 70 1.28 5.81 -16.86
C ALA A 70 1.72 4.98 -15.65
N ARG A 71 1.61 3.65 -15.75
CA ARG A 71 2.12 2.72 -14.74
C ARG A 71 3.64 2.84 -14.59
N GLU A 72 4.38 2.81 -15.69
CA GLU A 72 5.85 2.93 -15.63
C GLU A 72 6.30 4.28 -15.06
N ALA A 73 5.63 5.39 -15.41
CA ALA A 73 5.91 6.71 -14.84
C ALA A 73 5.70 6.74 -13.31
N ARG A 74 4.64 6.10 -12.80
CA ARG A 74 4.39 5.99 -11.35
C ARG A 74 5.47 5.18 -10.66
N LEU A 75 5.91 4.08 -11.24
CA LEU A 75 6.96 3.22 -10.69
C LEU A 75 8.31 3.96 -10.58
N VAL A 76 8.64 4.78 -11.58
CA VAL A 76 9.82 5.66 -11.51
C VAL A 76 9.65 6.72 -10.41
N ALA A 77 8.46 7.31 -10.28
CA ALA A 77 8.18 8.31 -9.25
C ALA A 77 8.26 7.71 -7.83
N GLU A 78 7.71 6.52 -7.60
CA GLU A 78 7.80 5.78 -6.33
C GLU A 78 9.26 5.52 -5.94
N ALA A 79 10.06 4.98 -6.87
CA ALA A 79 11.48 4.76 -6.63
C ALA A 79 12.26 6.07 -6.36
N ALA A 80 11.83 7.20 -6.93
CA ALA A 80 12.38 8.51 -6.60
C ALA A 80 11.96 8.97 -5.20
N MET A 81 10.69 8.81 -4.82
CA MET A 81 10.19 9.13 -3.49
C MET A 81 10.90 8.32 -2.40
N ASP A 82 11.13 7.02 -2.63
CA ASP A 82 11.84 6.16 -1.69
C ASP A 82 13.29 6.60 -1.49
N ARG A 83 13.98 6.99 -2.57
CA ARG A 83 15.33 7.56 -2.47
C ARG A 83 15.35 8.88 -1.70
N VAL A 84 14.35 9.74 -1.89
CA VAL A 84 14.21 11.00 -1.13
C VAL A 84 13.97 10.69 0.35
N ARG A 85 13.06 9.77 0.67
CA ARG A 85 12.77 9.36 2.06
C ARG A 85 13.97 8.72 2.75
N ALA A 86 14.72 7.87 2.04
CA ALA A 86 15.93 7.25 2.56
C ALA A 86 17.02 8.29 2.90
N ARG A 87 17.11 9.37 2.11
CA ARG A 87 18.14 10.42 2.30
C ARG A 87 17.73 11.50 3.30
N TYR A 88 16.47 11.92 3.29
CA TYR A 88 16.00 13.11 4.01
C TYR A 88 14.98 12.79 5.11
N GLY A 89 14.62 11.53 5.30
CA GLY A 89 13.67 11.07 6.29
C GLY A 89 12.26 10.81 5.74
N PRO A 90 11.44 10.02 6.46
CA PRO A 90 10.16 9.50 5.97
C PRO A 90 9.11 10.58 5.67
N THR A 91 9.23 11.76 6.29
CA THR A 91 8.31 12.89 6.12
C THR A 91 8.80 13.93 5.10
N ALA A 92 9.94 13.71 4.44
CA ALA A 92 10.52 14.68 3.50
C ALA A 92 9.68 14.89 2.23
N ILE A 93 8.94 13.87 1.81
CA ILE A 93 8.05 13.91 0.64
C ILE A 93 6.81 13.05 0.86
N GLY A 94 5.69 13.51 0.33
CA GLY A 94 4.39 12.84 0.44
C GLY A 94 3.30 13.63 -0.26
N PRO A 95 2.03 13.21 -0.11
CA PRO A 95 0.89 13.94 -0.64
C PRO A 95 0.84 15.37 -0.12
N THR A 96 0.57 16.36 -0.97
CA THR A 96 0.44 17.77 -0.54
C THR A 96 -0.56 17.95 0.60
N ALA A 97 -1.62 17.15 0.62
CA ALA A 97 -2.66 17.20 1.64
C ALA A 97 -2.18 16.87 3.07
N VAL A 98 -1.02 16.21 3.23
CA VAL A 98 -0.46 15.90 4.55
C VAL A 98 0.59 16.92 5.02
N PHE A 99 0.97 17.88 4.17
CA PHE A 99 1.87 18.95 4.54
C PHE A 99 1.09 20.16 5.05
N PRO A 100 1.59 20.86 6.10
CA PRO A 100 1.06 22.17 6.45
C PRO A 100 1.14 23.09 5.24
N ARG A 101 0.10 23.92 5.03
CA ARG A 101 0.19 25.00 4.04
C ARG A 101 1.37 25.90 4.41
N ALA A 102 2.33 26.04 3.51
CA ALA A 102 3.32 27.11 3.61
C ALA A 102 2.57 28.45 3.62
N SER A 103 2.82 29.24 4.65
CA SER A 103 2.25 30.59 4.82
C SER A 103 2.94 31.58 3.90
#